data_AF-A0A0A1T597-F1
#
_entry.id   AF-A0A0A1T597-F1
#
_cell.length_a   1.000
_cell.length_b   1.000
_cell.length_c   1.000
_cell.angle_alpha   90.00
_cell.angle_beta   90.00
_cell.angle_gamma   90.00
#
_symmetry.space_group_name_H-M   'P 1'
#
loop_
_entity.id
_entity.type
_entity.pdbx_description
1 polymer ?
#
loop_
_entity_poly.entity_id
_entity_poly.type
_entity_poly.pdbx_seq_one_letter_code
_entity_poly.pdbx_strand_id
1 'polypeptide(L)'
;MSNTTASLPGPTRFALTMFALFMGMFTANLDSTILATANPKITAEFHSLSDIDWYGSSAFLTFAAFQTTWGKIFKYFHIKWAHLATLFLFELGSLICAVVPNSVTLIVGRSIAGIGGAGLCTGTFVIIGYTVEPKRQPMFMGVMGATYALASFVGPIVGGACRDCYVALVLLD
;
A
#
# COMPACT_ATOMS: atom_id res chain seq x y z
N MET A 1 16.14 35.82 9.36
CA MET A 1 15.79 35.57 7.95
C MET A 1 17.08 35.32 7.18
N SER A 2 17.53 34.07 7.06
CA SER A 2 18.80 33.73 6.42
C SER A 2 18.62 32.63 5.36
N ASN A 3 18.65 33.08 4.11
CA ASN A 3 19.27 32.43 2.96
C ASN A 3 18.74 31.06 2.52
N THR A 4 17.73 31.18 1.66
CA THR A 4 17.25 30.27 0.62
C THR A 4 18.39 29.71 -0.26
N THR A 5 18.93 28.54 0.08
CA THR A 5 19.54 27.59 -0.88
C THR A 5 19.30 26.15 -0.41
N ALA A 6 18.06 25.82 -0.04
CA ALA A 6 17.64 24.42 -0.07
C ALA A 6 17.68 24.00 -1.54
N SER A 7 18.80 23.43 -1.95
CA SER A 7 19.02 22.85 -3.27
C SER A 7 17.81 21.99 -3.61
N LEU A 8 16.92 22.48 -4.48
CA LEU A 8 15.93 21.63 -5.12
C LEU A 8 16.73 20.44 -5.66
N PRO A 9 16.47 19.20 -5.21
CA PRO A 9 17.16 18.04 -5.76
C PRO A 9 17.00 18.15 -7.28
N GLY A 10 18.12 18.09 -8.03
CA GLY A 10 18.08 18.29 -9.49
C GLY A 10 16.93 17.50 -10.12
N PRO A 11 16.35 17.94 -11.24
CA PRO A 11 15.10 17.41 -11.79
C PRO A 11 15.08 15.88 -11.88
N THR A 12 16.24 15.26 -12.09
CA THR A 12 16.47 13.81 -12.05
C THR A 12 16.25 13.16 -10.67
N ARG A 13 16.76 13.74 -9.58
CA ARG A 13 16.57 13.23 -8.20
C ARG A 13 15.11 13.37 -7.74
N PHE A 14 14.44 14.45 -8.15
CA PHE A 14 13.01 14.63 -7.90
C PHE A 14 12.18 13.57 -8.65
N ALA A 15 12.45 13.39 -9.95
CA ALA A 15 11.79 12.37 -10.76
C ALA A 15 12.02 10.96 -10.21
N LEU A 16 13.24 10.64 -9.78
CA LEU A 16 13.58 9.35 -9.17
C LEU A 16 12.80 9.11 -7.85
N THR A 17 12.67 10.15 -7.02
CA THR A 17 11.92 10.05 -5.76
C THR A 17 10.43 9.85 -6.02
N MET A 18 9.85 10.62 -6.93
CA MET A 18 8.46 10.45 -7.38
C MET A 18 8.24 9.06 -7.97
N PHE A 19 9.15 8.57 -8.82
CA PHE A 19 9.05 7.24 -9.40
C PHE A 19 9.06 6.15 -8.32
N ALA A 20 9.96 6.22 -7.35
CA ALA A 20 10.00 5.28 -6.22
C ALA A 20 8.71 5.32 -5.39
N LEU A 21 8.14 6.51 -5.15
CA LEU A 21 6.86 6.69 -4.46
C LEU A 21 5.70 6.03 -5.20
N PHE A 22 5.60 6.30 -6.50
CA PHE A 22 4.57 5.70 -7.34
C PHE A 22 4.72 4.18 -7.42
N MET A 23 5.95 3.67 -7.51
CA MET A 23 6.24 2.24 -7.54
C MET A 23 5.90 1.56 -6.19
N GLY A 24 6.19 2.21 -5.07
CA GLY A 24 5.80 1.74 -3.74
C GLY A 24 4.28 1.71 -3.55
N MET A 25 3.58 2.78 -3.94
CA MET A 25 2.12 2.81 -3.95
C MET A 25 1.51 1.78 -4.89
N PHE A 26 2.08 1.59 -6.08
CA PHE A 26 1.62 0.59 -7.04
C PHE A 26 1.72 -0.81 -6.43
N THR A 27 2.87 -1.14 -5.83
CA THR A 27 3.09 -2.42 -5.15
C THR A 27 2.07 -2.63 -4.02
N ALA A 28 1.84 -1.59 -3.21
CA ALA A 28 0.89 -1.68 -2.10
C ALA A 28 -0.56 -1.90 -2.55
N ASN A 29 -0.96 -1.26 -3.66
CA ASN A 29 -2.28 -1.45 -4.25
C ASN A 29 -2.45 -2.80 -4.95
N LEU A 30 -1.37 -3.31 -5.55
CA LEU A 30 -1.37 -4.61 -6.22
C LEU A 30 -1.54 -5.72 -5.17
N ASP A 31 -0.81 -5.64 -4.06
CA ASP A 31 -0.91 -6.59 -2.94
C ASP A 31 -2.30 -6.54 -2.26
N SER A 32 -2.82 -5.35 -1.95
CA SER A 32 -4.15 -5.21 -1.38
C SER A 32 -5.24 -5.86 -2.25
N THR A 33 -5.07 -5.79 -3.57
CA THR A 33 -5.96 -6.40 -4.57
C THR A 33 -5.79 -7.92 -4.66
N ILE A 34 -4.55 -8.42 -4.71
CA ILE A 34 -4.29 -9.88 -4.70
C ILE A 34 -4.91 -10.50 -3.46
N LEU A 35 -4.64 -9.93 -2.28
CA LEU A 35 -5.20 -10.44 -1.04
C LEU A 35 -6.73 -10.32 -1.01
N ALA A 36 -7.32 -9.26 -1.58
CA ALA A 36 -8.78 -9.18 -1.72
C ALA A 36 -9.37 -10.32 -2.58
N THR A 37 -8.64 -10.77 -3.61
CA THR A 37 -9.05 -11.92 -4.44
C THR A 37 -8.78 -13.29 -3.80
N ALA A 38 -7.79 -13.38 -2.91
CA ALA A 38 -7.44 -14.60 -2.19
C ALA A 38 -8.29 -14.82 -0.92
N ASN A 39 -8.73 -13.73 -0.27
CA ASN A 39 -9.61 -13.74 0.90
C ASN A 39 -10.81 -14.71 0.77
N PRO A 40 -11.61 -14.73 -0.30
CA PRO A 40 -12.77 -15.63 -0.39
C PRO A 40 -12.40 -17.12 -0.39
N LYS A 41 -11.20 -17.51 -0.87
CA LYS A 41 -10.72 -18.90 -0.79
C LYS A 41 -10.33 -19.26 0.64
N ILE A 42 -9.59 -18.40 1.32
CA ILE A 42 -9.17 -18.60 2.72
C ILE A 42 -10.41 -18.67 3.62
N THR A 43 -11.34 -17.75 3.43
CA THR A 43 -12.61 -17.72 4.15
C THR A 43 -13.47 -18.97 3.92
N ALA A 44 -13.47 -19.53 2.71
CA ALA A 44 -14.18 -20.78 2.40
C ALA A 44 -13.53 -22.00 3.08
N GLU A 45 -12.21 -22.00 3.29
CA GLU A 45 -11.46 -23.07 3.97
C GLU A 45 -11.66 -23.07 5.49
N PHE A 46 -11.84 -21.89 6.10
CA PHE A 46 -11.88 -21.76 7.56
C PHE A 46 -13.25 -22.01 8.21
N HIS A 47 -14.34 -22.17 7.43
CA HIS A 47 -15.68 -22.61 7.89
C HIS A 47 -16.27 -21.89 9.13
N SER A 48 -15.68 -20.79 9.60
CA SER A 48 -16.18 -19.93 10.67
C SER A 48 -16.61 -18.59 10.08
N LEU A 49 -17.90 -18.47 9.80
CA LEU A 49 -18.50 -17.25 9.24
C LEU A 49 -18.42 -16.02 10.17
N SER A 50 -18.05 -16.21 11.44
CA SER A 50 -18.07 -15.16 12.47
C SER A 50 -16.92 -14.15 12.36
N ASP A 51 -15.74 -14.55 11.86
CA ASP A 51 -14.55 -13.68 11.83
C ASP A 51 -14.33 -13.00 10.47
N ILE A 52 -15.20 -13.28 9.49
CA ILE A 52 -15.11 -12.77 8.12
C ILE A 52 -15.12 -11.25 8.07
N ASP A 53 -16.01 -10.65 8.86
CA ASP A 53 -16.19 -9.20 8.92
C ASP A 53 -14.96 -8.51 9.50
N TRP A 54 -14.15 -9.20 10.32
CA TRP A 54 -12.96 -8.64 10.95
C TRP A 54 -11.75 -8.61 10.01
N TYR A 55 -11.68 -9.46 8.98
CA TYR A 55 -10.56 -9.47 8.03
C TYR A 55 -10.45 -8.17 7.22
N GLY A 56 -11.60 -7.63 6.79
CA GLY A 56 -11.64 -6.34 6.09
C GLY A 56 -11.59 -5.17 7.08
N SER A 57 -12.41 -5.24 8.13
CA SER A 57 -12.60 -4.13 9.07
C SER A 57 -11.32 -3.78 9.85
N SER A 58 -10.49 -4.78 10.21
CA SER A 58 -9.22 -4.55 10.91
C SER A 58 -8.24 -3.70 10.10
N ALA A 59 -8.12 -3.95 8.79
CA ALA A 59 -7.27 -3.18 7.89
C ALA A 59 -7.77 -1.73 7.75
N PHE A 60 -9.09 -1.52 7.57
CA PHE A 60 -9.65 -0.17 7.50
C PHE A 60 -9.55 0.59 8.82
N LEU A 61 -9.76 -0.09 9.94
CA LEU A 61 -9.70 0.52 11.28
C LEU A 61 -8.27 0.97 11.60
N THR A 62 -7.28 0.10 11.36
CA THR A 62 -5.87 0.45 11.54
C THR A 62 -5.43 1.51 10.54
N PHE A 63 -5.89 1.44 9.29
CA PHE A 63 -5.61 2.46 8.29
C PHE A 63 -6.10 3.83 8.77
N ALA A 64 -7.36 3.96 9.16
CA ALA A 64 -7.94 5.21 9.64
C ALA A 64 -7.27 5.70 10.94
N ALA A 65 -7.01 4.81 11.89
CA ALA A 65 -6.37 5.15 13.17
C ALA A 65 -4.93 5.66 12.97
N PHE A 66 -4.16 5.03 12.08
CA PHE A 66 -2.76 5.39 11.85
C PHE A 66 -2.57 6.49 10.81
N GLN A 67 -3.55 6.75 9.95
CA GLN A 67 -3.49 7.84 8.96
C GLN A 67 -3.18 9.19 9.63
N THR A 68 -3.83 9.50 10.75
CA THR A 68 -3.59 10.75 11.49
C THR A 68 -2.22 10.75 12.20
N THR A 69 -1.82 9.61 12.75
CA THR A 69 -0.53 9.42 13.42
C THR A 69 0.64 9.64 12.46
N TRP A 70 0.57 9.02 11.28
CA TRP A 70 1.55 9.21 10.21
C TRP A 70 1.61 10.65 9.74
N GLY A 71 0.46 11.34 9.61
CA GLY A 71 0.42 12.76 9.25
C GLY A 71 1.24 13.66 10.18
N LYS A 72 1.24 13.38 11.49
CA LYS A 72 2.10 14.09 12.45
C LYS A 72 3.56 13.65 12.32
N ILE A 73 3.82 12.35 12.17
CA ILE A 73 5.19 11.81 12.03
C ILE A 73 5.90 12.43 10.83
N PHE A 74 5.25 12.55 9.68
CA PHE A 74 5.85 13.18 8.50
C PHE A 74 6.14 14.68 8.67
N LYS A 75 5.50 15.35 9.63
CA LYS A 75 5.75 16.78 9.95
C LYS A 75 6.96 16.97 10.84
N TYR A 76 7.19 16.07 11.80
CA TYR A 76 8.27 16.19 12.79
C TYR A 76 9.53 15.39 12.42
N PHE A 77 9.39 14.34 11.60
CA PHE A 77 10.46 13.41 11.26
C PHE A 77 10.95 13.58 9.82
N HIS A 78 12.15 13.07 9.52
CA HIS A 78 12.69 13.10 8.17
C HIS A 78 11.82 12.31 7.20
N ILE A 79 11.16 13.02 6.28
CA ILE A 79 10.23 12.51 5.27
C ILE A 79 10.76 11.26 4.53
N LYS A 80 12.04 11.25 4.14
CA LYS A 80 12.68 10.11 3.45
C LYS A 80 12.67 8.83 4.29
N TRP A 81 13.11 8.93 5.54
CA TRP A 81 13.22 7.78 6.45
C TRP A 81 11.84 7.31 6.90
N ALA A 82 10.92 8.23 7.13
CA ALA A 82 9.53 7.91 7.45
C ALA A 82 8.85 7.11 6.32
N HIS A 83 9.05 7.51 5.05
CA HIS A 83 8.48 6.79 3.92
C HIS A 83 9.08 5.38 3.75
N LEU A 84 10.40 5.24 3.89
CA LEU A 84 11.07 3.94 3.87
C LEU A 84 10.59 3.03 5.02
N ALA A 85 10.39 3.58 6.22
CA ALA A 85 9.86 2.81 7.35
C ALA A 85 8.44 2.30 7.09
N THR A 86 7.57 3.12 6.48
CA THR A 86 6.21 2.70 6.12
C THR A 86 6.19 1.63 5.03
N LEU A 87 7.10 1.71 4.07
CA LEU A 87 7.27 0.70 3.02
C LEU A 87 7.77 -0.63 3.61
N PHE A 88 8.72 -0.57 4.54
CA PHE A 88 9.23 -1.76 5.23
C PHE A 88 8.15 -2.42 6.11
N LEU A 89 7.36 -1.63 6.83
CA LEU A 89 6.20 -2.13 7.58
C LEU A 89 5.17 -2.80 6.67
N PHE A 90 4.96 -2.24 5.48
CA PHE A 90 4.07 -2.81 4.48
C PHE A 90 4.58 -4.18 3.98
N GLU A 91 5.84 -4.28 3.60
CA GLU A 91 6.45 -5.55 3.18
C GLU A 91 6.44 -6.61 4.28
N LEU A 92 6.70 -6.21 5.54
CA LEU A 92 6.58 -7.13 6.68
C LEU A 92 5.14 -7.63 6.85
N GLY A 93 4.15 -6.76 6.71
CA GLY A 93 2.73 -7.15 6.73
C GLY A 93 2.39 -8.15 5.63
N SER A 94 2.89 -7.91 4.41
CA SER A 94 2.72 -8.80 3.25
C SER A 94 3.37 -10.17 3.49
N LEU A 95 4.61 -10.18 4.00
CA LEU A 95 5.34 -11.41 4.32
C LEU A 95 4.59 -12.24 5.38
N ILE A 96 4.04 -11.59 6.41
CA ILE A 96 3.21 -12.25 7.43
C ILE A 96 1.94 -12.83 6.80
N CYS A 97 1.31 -12.09 5.87
CA CYS A 97 0.13 -12.57 5.14
C CYS A 97 0.45 -13.76 4.21
N ALA A 98 1.66 -13.83 3.65
CA ALA A 98 2.08 -14.90 2.74
C ALA A 98 2.37 -16.23 3.45
N VAL A 99 2.79 -16.18 4.72
CA VAL A 99 3.16 -17.37 5.51
C VAL A 99 1.97 -17.93 6.32
N VAL A 100 0.75 -17.40 6.10
CA VAL A 100 -0.42 -17.67 6.95
C VAL A 100 -0.77 -19.16 7.08
N PRO A 101 -0.77 -19.70 8.32
CA PRO A 101 -1.36 -20.99 8.65
C PRO A 101 -2.66 -20.87 9.48
N ASN A 102 -3.07 -19.66 9.89
CA ASN A 102 -4.11 -19.43 10.90
C ASN A 102 -4.89 -18.11 10.69
N SER A 103 -6.21 -18.09 10.95
CA SER A 103 -7.10 -16.93 10.75
C SER A 103 -6.66 -15.67 11.49
N VAL A 104 -6.24 -15.81 12.76
CA VAL A 104 -5.82 -14.67 13.59
C VAL A 104 -4.54 -14.02 13.04
N THR A 105 -3.60 -14.82 12.54
CA THR A 105 -2.36 -14.33 11.93
C THR A 105 -2.64 -13.51 10.68
N LEU A 106 -3.68 -13.88 9.91
CA LEU A 106 -4.12 -13.11 8.76
C LEU A 106 -4.71 -11.75 9.17
N ILE A 107 -5.52 -11.69 10.23
CA ILE A 107 -6.06 -10.43 10.77
C ILE A 107 -4.92 -9.51 11.23
N VAL A 108 -3.93 -10.05 11.94
CA VAL A 108 -2.77 -9.28 12.41
C VAL A 108 -1.90 -8.81 11.24
N GLY A 109 -1.63 -9.68 10.26
CA GLY A 109 -0.91 -9.31 9.04
C GLY A 109 -1.60 -8.20 8.27
N ARG A 110 -2.93 -8.27 8.13
CA ARG A 110 -3.77 -7.22 7.52
C ARG A 110 -3.77 -5.92 8.29
N SER A 111 -3.76 -5.99 9.62
CA SER A 111 -3.65 -4.82 10.49
C SER A 111 -2.31 -4.11 10.27
N ILE A 112 -1.21 -4.86 10.21
CA ILE A 112 0.14 -4.32 9.96
C ILE A 112 0.24 -3.72 8.54
N ALA A 113 -0.29 -4.42 7.53
CA ALA A 113 -0.35 -3.93 6.16
C ALA A 113 -1.20 -2.64 6.06
N GLY A 114 -2.30 -2.54 6.82
CA GLY A 114 -3.13 -1.34 6.93
C GLY A 114 -2.36 -0.14 7.51
N ILE A 115 -1.56 -0.37 8.55
CA ILE A 115 -0.67 0.65 9.15
C ILE A 115 0.36 1.14 8.12
N GLY A 116 1.01 0.23 7.40
CA GLY A 116 1.98 0.55 6.35
C GLY A 116 1.33 1.28 5.17
N GLY A 117 0.16 0.84 4.72
CA GLY A 117 -0.61 1.43 3.63
C GLY A 117 -1.09 2.86 3.94
N ALA A 118 -1.55 3.12 5.17
CA ALA A 118 -1.90 4.48 5.61
C ALA A 118 -0.68 5.40 5.58
N GLY A 119 0.48 4.90 6.02
CA GLY A 119 1.74 5.61 5.98
C GLY A 119 2.21 5.92 4.56
N LEU A 120 2.07 4.97 3.62
CA LEU A 120 2.39 5.16 2.21
C LEU A 120 1.48 6.23 1.57
N CYS A 121 0.16 6.13 1.78
CA CYS A 121 -0.79 7.13 1.28
C CYS A 121 -0.48 8.53 1.82
N THR A 122 -0.43 8.69 3.14
CA THR A 122 -0.15 9.99 3.76
C THR A 122 1.24 10.50 3.39
N GLY A 123 2.25 9.63 3.33
CA GLY A 123 3.60 9.98 2.94
C GLY A 123 3.68 10.54 1.53
N THR A 124 3.02 9.91 0.56
CA THR A 124 2.99 10.40 -0.83
C THR A 124 2.32 11.77 -0.91
N PHE A 125 1.18 11.97 -0.24
CA PHE A 125 0.52 13.28 -0.18
C PHE A 125 1.42 14.37 0.42
N VAL A 126 2.11 14.07 1.52
CA VAL A 126 3.01 15.02 2.18
C VAL A 126 4.21 15.34 1.29
N ILE A 127 4.85 14.35 0.66
CA ILE A 127 6.01 14.57 -0.22
C ILE A 127 5.65 15.44 -1.43
N ILE A 128 4.50 15.16 -2.07
CA ILE A 128 3.99 15.99 -3.17
C ILE A 128 3.73 17.41 -2.66
N GLY A 129 3.12 17.55 -1.49
CA GLY A 129 2.83 18.85 -0.86
C GLY A 129 4.07 19.70 -0.59
N TYR A 130 5.17 19.09 -0.17
CA TYR A 130 6.43 19.79 0.11
C TYR A 130 7.27 20.07 -1.15
N THR A 131 7.14 19.24 -2.20
CA THR A 131 8.06 19.30 -3.35
C THR A 131 7.44 19.97 -4.58
N VAL A 132 6.11 19.97 -4.68
CA VAL A 132 5.38 20.48 -5.84
C VAL A 132 4.65 21.77 -5.46
N GLU A 133 4.81 22.78 -6.32
CA GLU A 133 4.10 24.05 -6.22
C GLU A 133 2.58 23.82 -6.20
N PRO A 134 1.79 24.53 -5.37
CA PRO A 134 0.35 24.27 -5.17
C PRO A 134 -0.47 24.16 -6.47
N LYS A 135 -0.08 24.91 -7.51
CA LYS A 135 -0.73 24.88 -8.83
C LYS A 135 -0.57 23.55 -9.58
N ARG A 136 0.49 22.78 -9.32
CA ARG A 136 0.79 21.52 -10.01
C ARG A 136 0.43 20.28 -9.18
N GLN A 137 0.15 20.43 -7.89
CA GLN A 137 -0.35 19.36 -7.02
C GLN A 137 -1.54 18.56 -7.61
N PRO A 138 -2.58 19.18 -8.22
CA PRO A 138 -3.68 18.41 -8.81
C PRO A 138 -3.25 17.52 -9.97
N MET A 139 -2.22 17.90 -10.73
CA MET A 139 -1.66 17.06 -11.80
C MET A 139 -1.04 15.79 -11.22
N PHE A 140 -0.28 15.90 -10.12
CA PHE A 140 0.32 14.74 -9.44
C PHE A 140 -0.72 13.87 -8.72
N MET A 141 -1.78 14.46 -8.16
CA MET A 141 -2.92 13.70 -7.65
C MET A 141 -3.63 12.92 -8.76
N GLY A 142 -3.72 13.50 -9.97
CA GLY A 142 -4.20 12.79 -11.16
C GLY A 142 -3.33 11.58 -11.53
N VAL A 143 -2.00 11.72 -11.47
CA VAL A 143 -1.06 10.60 -11.70
C VAL A 143 -1.19 9.52 -10.62
N MET A 144 -1.40 9.90 -9.35
CA MET A 144 -1.70 8.94 -8.29
C MET A 144 -2.99 8.18 -8.58
N GLY A 145 -4.05 8.87 -8.99
CA GLY A 145 -5.32 8.25 -9.40
C GLY A 145 -5.14 7.30 -10.58
N ALA A 146 -4.35 7.69 -11.59
CA ALA A 146 -4.02 6.82 -12.72
C ALA A 146 -3.24 5.56 -12.29
N THR A 147 -2.29 5.70 -11.37
CA THR A 147 -1.54 4.56 -10.81
C THR A 147 -2.47 3.62 -10.04
N TYR A 148 -3.42 4.18 -9.29
CA TYR A 148 -4.44 3.41 -8.56
C TYR A 148 -5.36 2.64 -9.52
N ALA A 149 -5.80 3.30 -10.60
CA ALA A 149 -6.59 2.67 -11.65
C ALA A 149 -5.82 1.53 -12.32
N LEU A 150 -4.55 1.76 -12.70
CA LEU A 150 -3.67 0.73 -13.27
C LEU A 150 -3.48 -0.45 -12.32
N ALA A 151 -3.23 -0.20 -11.03
CA ALA A 151 -3.11 -1.25 -10.03
C ALA A 151 -4.41 -2.04 -9.88
N SER A 152 -5.56 -1.36 -9.94
CA SER A 152 -6.89 -1.99 -9.90
C SER A 152 -7.20 -2.84 -11.14
N PHE A 153 -6.61 -2.53 -12.30
CA PHE A 153 -6.70 -3.37 -13.49
C PHE A 153 -5.74 -4.56 -13.44
N VAL A 154 -4.49 -4.33 -13.03
CA VAL A 154 -3.45 -5.38 -12.98
C VAL A 154 -3.73 -6.39 -11.86
N GLY A 155 -4.25 -5.95 -10.71
CA GLY A 155 -4.49 -6.79 -9.55
C GLY A 155 -5.39 -8.00 -9.81
N PRO A 156 -6.61 -7.83 -10.38
CA PRO A 156 -7.49 -8.93 -10.72
C PRO A 156 -6.98 -9.78 -11.87
N ILE A 157 -6.21 -9.21 -12.81
CA ILE A 157 -5.61 -9.96 -13.92
C ILE A 157 -4.53 -10.91 -13.38
N VAL A 158 -3.66 -10.44 -12.51
CA VAL A 158 -2.61 -11.27 -11.87
C VAL A 158 -3.22 -12.26 -10.89
N GLY A 159 -4.16 -11.83 -10.05
CA GLY A 159 -4.89 -12.73 -9.14
C GLY A 159 -5.74 -13.78 -9.87
N GLY A 160 -6.31 -13.40 -11.03
CA GLY A 160 -7.06 -14.27 -11.93
C GLY A 160 -6.17 -15.26 -12.67
N ALA A 161 -5.04 -14.83 -13.21
CA ALA A 161 -4.06 -15.71 -13.86
C ALA A 161 -3.47 -16.74 -12.89
N CYS A 162 -3.27 -16.40 -11.62
CA CYS A 162 -2.91 -17.38 -10.59
C CYS A 162 -4.05 -18.39 -10.33
N ARG A 163 -5.32 -17.97 -10.38
CA ARG A 163 -6.46 -18.90 -10.29
C ARG A 163 -6.55 -19.81 -11.50
N ASP A 164 -6.36 -19.28 -12.71
CA ASP A 164 -6.41 -20.03 -13.95
C ASP A 164 -5.25 -21.02 -14.08
N CYS A 165 -4.03 -20.63 -13.69
CA CYS A 165 -2.88 -21.53 -13.69
C CYS A 165 -3.07 -22.70 -12.70
N TYR A 166 -3.70 -22.47 -11.54
CA TYR A 166 -4.02 -23.53 -10.58
C TYR A 166 -5.14 -24.46 -11.10
N VAL A 167 -6.14 -23.93 -11.81
CA VAL A 167 -7.22 -24.72 -12.43
C VAL A 167 -6.72 -25.50 -13.64
N ALA A 168 -5.81 -24.94 -14.44
CA ALA A 168 -5.19 -25.61 -15.57
C ALA A 168 -4.27 -26.76 -15.13
N LEU A 169 -3.59 -26.64 -13.98
CA LEU A 169 -2.79 -27.72 -13.39
C LEU A 169 -3.63 -28.85 -12.79
N VAL A 170 -4.82 -28.57 -12.26
CA VAL A 170 -5.75 -29.58 -11.70
C VAL A 170 -6.58 -30.28 -12.77
N LEU A 171 -6.71 -29.71 -13.98
CA LEU A 171 -7.33 -30.37 -15.13
C LEU A 171 -6.34 -31.17 -16.00
N LEU A 172 -5.05 -31.16 -15.64
CA LEU A 172 -3.98 -31.90 -16.32
C LEU A 172 -3.47 -33.12 -15.53
N ASP A 173 -4.05 -33.40 -14.35
CA ASP A 173 -3.87 -34.63 -13.54
C ASP A 173 -5.21 -35.36 -13.43
#